data_AF-N9N7H6-F1
#
_entry.id   AF-N9N7H6-F1
#
_cell.length_a   1.000
_cell.length_b   1.000
_cell.length_c   1.000
_cell.angle_alpha   90.00
_cell.angle_beta   90.00
_cell.angle_gamma   90.00
#
_symmetry.space_group_name_H-M   'P 1'
#
loop_
_entity.id
_entity.type
_entity.pdbx_description
1 polymer ?
#
loop_
_entity_poly.entity_id
_entity_poly.type
_entity_poly.pdbx_seq_one_letter_code
_entity_poly.pdbx_strand_id
1 'polypeptide(L)'
;MIGGITGGGDGGPLGPITGIIGGITGGGDGGPLGPITGIIGGITGGGDGGPLGPITGIIGGITGGGDGGPLGAITGIIGGITGGGDGGPLGAITGIIGGITGGGDGGPLGPITGIIGGITGGGDGGPLGAITGIIGGITGGGDGGPLGPITGIIGGITGGDLGNNPVTGVIQTGIDVLQGIESLKTGIINTGIDTVAGTIIGAFPQAEHPVGDLANLGTLTFETSRDTVNGTLEAISDLAGANFAGALGNATGVIGTLINNGSTAADIIQHVIG
;
A
#
# COMPACT_ATOMS: atom_id res chain seq x y z
N MET A 1 59.22 94.67 6.82
CA MET A 1 59.92 94.30 5.57
C MET A 1 58.99 93.38 4.78
N ILE A 2 57.90 93.93 4.25
CA ILE A 2 56.84 93.18 3.55
C ILE A 2 56.78 93.74 2.13
N GLY A 3 56.66 92.90 1.11
CA GLY A 3 56.12 93.34 -0.18
C GLY A 3 57.08 93.46 -1.37
N GLY A 4 58.26 92.82 -1.35
CA GLY A 4 59.20 92.86 -2.49
C GLY A 4 59.31 91.61 -3.37
N ILE A 5 58.77 90.45 -2.94
CA ILE A 5 59.11 89.14 -3.57
C ILE A 5 58.05 88.65 -4.57
N THR A 6 56.82 89.15 -4.53
CA THR A 6 55.70 88.60 -5.33
C THR A 6 55.21 89.50 -6.47
N GLY A 7 55.93 90.58 -6.79
CA GLY A 7 55.60 91.42 -7.96
C GLY A 7 56.08 90.75 -9.25
N GLY A 8 55.17 90.05 -9.94
CA GLY A 8 55.38 89.45 -11.27
C GLY A 8 55.44 90.50 -12.40
N GLY A 9 56.40 91.41 -12.33
CA GLY A 9 56.76 92.34 -13.38
C GLY A 9 58.28 92.36 -13.58
N ASP A 10 58.72 92.64 -14.80
CA ASP A 10 60.12 92.62 -15.22
C ASP A 10 60.99 93.49 -14.31
N GLY A 11 61.73 92.85 -13.40
CA GLY A 11 62.61 93.54 -12.44
C GLY A 11 62.72 92.90 -11.05
N GLY A 12 61.83 91.96 -10.68
CA GLY A 12 61.93 91.23 -9.40
C GLY A 12 62.91 90.03 -9.44
N PRO A 13 63.42 89.56 -8.27
CA PRO A 13 64.37 88.43 -8.22
C PRO A 13 63.81 87.10 -8.79
N LEU A 14 62.49 86.97 -8.93
CA LEU A 14 61.81 85.80 -9.53
C LEU A 14 61.43 85.98 -11.01
N GLY A 15 61.68 87.14 -11.61
CA GLY A 15 61.37 87.42 -13.02
C GLY A 15 61.99 86.40 -13.99
N PRO A 16 63.29 86.07 -13.86
CA PRO A 16 63.93 85.07 -14.74
C PRO A 16 63.30 83.68 -14.64
N ILE A 17 62.95 83.22 -13.43
CA ILE A 17 62.31 81.91 -13.22
C ILE A 17 60.92 81.89 -13.85
N THR A 18 60.16 82.97 -13.68
CA THR A 18 58.83 83.12 -14.27
C THR A 18 58.90 83.11 -15.80
N GLY A 19 59.92 83.75 -16.40
CA GLY A 19 60.18 83.71 -17.83
C GLY A 19 60.55 82.31 -18.35
N ILE A 20 61.38 81.56 -17.62
CA ILE A 20 61.73 80.16 -17.98
C ILE A 20 60.48 79.27 -17.93
N ILE A 21 59.69 79.35 -16.86
CA ILE A 21 58.47 78.57 -16.72
C ILE A 21 57.47 78.96 -17.83
N GLY A 22 57.29 80.25 -18.10
CA GLY A 22 56.45 80.74 -19.18
C GLY A 22 56.91 80.25 -20.56
N GLY A 23 58.21 80.16 -20.81
CA GLY A 23 58.76 79.60 -22.05
C GLY A 23 58.63 78.07 -22.17
N ILE A 24 58.67 77.34 -21.05
CA ILE A 24 58.47 75.88 -21.04
C ILE A 24 56.98 75.52 -21.15
N THR A 25 56.11 76.26 -20.46
CA THR A 25 54.68 75.94 -20.28
C THR A 25 53.73 76.72 -21.19
N GLY A 26 54.17 77.84 -21.77
CA GLY A 26 53.40 78.62 -22.74
C GLY A 26 53.29 77.84 -24.04
N GLY A 27 52.16 77.14 -24.23
CA GLY A 27 51.90 76.20 -25.31
C GLY A 27 51.78 76.80 -26.72
N GLY A 28 52.70 77.68 -27.12
CA GLY A 28 52.90 78.12 -28.50
C GLY A 28 54.01 77.33 -29.20
N ASP A 29 53.90 77.21 -30.52
CA ASP A 29 54.88 76.51 -31.36
C ASP A 29 56.26 77.15 -31.21
N GLY A 30 57.22 76.39 -30.65
CA GLY A 30 58.62 76.82 -30.48
C GLY A 30 59.22 76.59 -29.09
N GLY A 31 58.43 76.25 -28.06
CA GLY A 31 58.94 75.85 -26.74
C GLY A 31 59.45 74.40 -26.68
N PRO A 32 60.25 74.02 -25.66
CA PRO A 32 60.80 72.66 -25.53
C PRO A 32 59.74 71.56 -25.39
N LEU A 33 58.50 71.89 -24.97
CA LEU A 33 57.37 70.96 -24.91
C LEU A 33 56.53 70.88 -26.20
N GLY A 34 56.82 71.72 -27.20
CA GLY A 34 56.11 71.73 -28.49
C GLY A 34 56.10 70.37 -29.19
N PRO A 35 57.25 69.68 -29.34
CA PRO A 35 57.29 68.36 -29.98
C PRO A 35 56.46 67.29 -29.26
N ILE A 36 56.50 67.27 -27.91
CA ILE A 36 55.71 66.32 -27.10
C ILE A 36 54.22 66.60 -27.27
N THR A 37 53.84 67.89 -27.24
CA THR A 37 52.45 68.32 -27.46
C THR A 37 51.96 67.94 -28.85
N GLY A 38 52.81 68.05 -29.88
CA GLY A 38 52.53 67.61 -31.24
C GLY A 38 52.37 66.09 -31.37
N ILE A 39 53.24 65.29 -30.71
CA ILE A 39 53.12 63.82 -30.68
C ILE A 39 51.82 63.40 -29.99
N ILE A 40 51.50 63.98 -28.83
CA ILE A 40 50.26 63.69 -28.11
C ILE A 40 49.06 64.11 -28.96
N GLY A 41 49.09 65.29 -29.57
CA GLY A 41 48.05 65.76 -30.48
C GLY A 41 47.87 64.85 -31.69
N GLY A 42 48.95 64.31 -32.27
CA GLY A 42 48.90 63.35 -33.37
C GLY A 42 48.40 61.96 -32.98
N ILE A 43 48.68 61.50 -31.76
CA ILE A 43 48.18 60.23 -31.22
C ILE A 43 46.71 60.33 -30.81
N THR A 44 46.32 61.42 -30.15
CA THR A 44 45.00 61.59 -29.50
C THR A 44 43.99 62.40 -30.31
N GLY A 45 44.42 63.11 -31.36
CA GLY A 45 43.63 64.12 -32.08
C GLY A 45 42.52 63.62 -33.00
N GLY A 46 42.06 62.38 -32.86
CA GLY A 46 40.78 61.88 -33.39
C GLY A 46 40.52 61.92 -34.90
N GLY A 47 41.43 62.47 -35.72
CA GLY A 47 41.31 62.55 -37.17
C GLY A 47 41.95 61.36 -37.90
N ASP A 48 41.39 61.03 -39.06
CA ASP A 48 41.89 59.97 -39.94
C ASP A 48 43.33 60.24 -40.37
N GLY A 49 44.29 59.53 -39.76
CA GLY A 49 45.72 59.64 -40.07
C GLY A 49 46.68 59.38 -38.91
N GLY A 50 46.21 59.41 -37.66
CA GLY A 50 47.01 59.04 -36.48
C GLY A 50 47.12 57.51 -36.27
N PRO A 51 48.10 57.03 -35.48
CA PRO A 51 48.29 55.59 -35.22
C PRO A 51 47.10 54.92 -34.52
N LEU A 52 46.23 55.68 -33.84
CA LEU A 52 44.99 55.18 -33.23
C LEU A 52 43.77 55.17 -34.17
N GLY A 53 43.88 55.75 -35.37
CA GLY A 53 42.80 55.79 -36.35
C GLY A 53 42.26 54.39 -36.71
N PRO A 54 43.11 53.41 -37.08
CA PRO A 54 42.67 52.05 -37.40
C PRO A 54 41.98 51.34 -36.22
N ILE A 55 42.50 51.51 -34.99
CA ILE A 55 41.89 50.94 -33.78
C ILE A 55 40.51 51.55 -33.54
N THR A 56 40.40 52.87 -33.68
CA THR A 56 39.13 53.60 -33.54
C THR A 56 38.12 53.16 -34.61
N GLY A 57 38.57 52.90 -35.84
CA GLY A 57 37.73 52.36 -36.91
C GLY A 57 37.26 50.92 -36.64
N ILE A 58 38.12 50.04 -36.13
CA ILE A 58 37.73 48.67 -35.73
C ILE A 58 36.71 48.71 -34.58
N ILE A 59 36.98 49.50 -33.54
CA ILE A 59 36.06 49.66 -32.41
C ILE A 59 34.75 50.26 -32.90
N GLY A 60 34.79 51.28 -33.76
CA GLY A 60 33.60 51.88 -34.37
C GLY A 60 32.79 50.88 -35.22
N GLY A 61 33.45 49.99 -35.97
CA GLY A 61 32.77 48.95 -36.73
C GLY A 61 32.21 47.80 -35.89
N ILE A 62 32.82 47.51 -34.73
CA ILE A 62 32.34 46.49 -33.78
C ILE A 62 31.22 47.05 -32.89
N THR A 63 31.35 48.28 -32.40
CA THR A 63 30.49 48.87 -31.36
C THR A 63 29.49 49.91 -31.87
N GLY A 64 29.73 50.49 -33.04
CA GLY A 64 28.81 51.44 -33.67
C GLY A 64 27.56 50.71 -34.13
N GLY A 65 26.47 50.89 -33.38
CA GLY A 65 25.19 50.19 -33.54
C GLY A 65 24.41 50.49 -34.82
N GLY A 66 25.08 50.60 -35.98
CA GLY A 66 24.46 50.58 -37.29
C GLY A 66 24.31 49.14 -37.80
N ASP A 67 23.26 48.90 -38.58
CA ASP A 67 22.99 47.62 -39.21
C ASP A 67 24.15 47.25 -40.17
N GLY A 68 24.93 46.23 -39.81
CA GLY A 68 26.02 45.72 -40.64
C GLY A 68 27.31 45.33 -39.90
N GLY A 69 27.49 45.75 -38.65
CA GLY A 69 28.62 45.32 -37.80
C GLY A 69 28.42 43.93 -37.18
N PRO A 70 29.49 43.22 -36.75
CA PRO A 70 29.39 41.88 -36.14
C PRO A 70 28.46 41.81 -34.91
N LEU A 71 28.49 42.81 -34.03
CA LEU A 71 27.57 42.87 -32.87
C LEU A 71 26.13 43.15 -33.30
N GLY A 72 25.90 43.95 -34.34
CA GLY A 72 24.58 44.18 -34.90
C GLY A 72 23.97 42.87 -35.44
N ALA A 73 24.76 42.08 -36.17
CA ALA A 73 24.34 40.77 -36.67
C ALA A 73 24.04 39.77 -35.53
N ILE A 74 24.92 39.70 -34.51
CA ILE A 74 24.70 38.84 -33.32
C ILE A 74 23.44 39.30 -32.57
N THR A 75 23.25 40.61 -32.39
CA THR A 75 22.06 41.17 -31.73
C THR A 75 20.80 40.88 -32.53
N GLY A 76 20.84 40.91 -33.86
CA GLY A 76 19.74 40.52 -34.72
C GLY A 76 19.40 39.03 -34.63
N ILE A 77 20.40 38.14 -34.59
CA ILE A 77 20.20 36.69 -34.39
C ILE A 77 19.60 36.42 -33.01
N ILE A 78 20.17 37.00 -31.96
CA ILE A 78 19.66 36.87 -30.59
C ILE A 78 18.24 37.43 -30.52
N GLY A 79 17.98 38.61 -31.10
CA GLY A 79 16.66 39.22 -31.17
C GLY A 79 15.65 38.36 -31.94
N GLY A 80 16.06 37.68 -33.01
CA GLY A 80 15.20 36.74 -33.73
C GLY A 80 14.92 35.43 -32.97
N ILE A 81 15.88 34.98 -32.15
CA ILE A 81 15.73 33.78 -31.31
C ILE A 81 14.93 34.09 -30.04
N THR A 82 15.14 35.25 -29.42
CA THR A 82 14.65 35.61 -28.07
C THR A 82 13.55 36.66 -28.04
N GLY A 83 13.32 37.40 -29.14
CA GLY A 83 12.34 38.47 -29.22
C GLY A 83 10.92 37.94 -29.05
N GLY A 84 10.27 38.36 -27.95
CA GLY A 84 8.96 37.92 -27.49
C GLY A 84 7.76 38.43 -28.30
N GLY A 85 7.78 38.23 -29.61
CA GLY A 85 6.61 38.35 -30.49
C GLY A 85 6.39 37.04 -31.26
N ASP A 86 5.13 36.73 -31.56
CA ASP A 86 4.73 35.52 -32.28
C ASP A 86 5.51 35.37 -33.60
N GLY A 87 6.46 34.43 -33.66
CA GLY A 87 7.21 34.12 -34.88
C GLY A 87 8.66 33.64 -34.70
N GLY A 88 9.30 33.91 -33.56
CA GLY A 88 10.65 33.38 -33.26
C GLY A 88 10.64 31.90 -32.83
N PRO A 89 11.73 31.13 -33.03
CA PRO A 89 11.78 29.70 -32.66
C PRO A 89 11.45 29.40 -31.20
N LEU A 90 11.91 30.21 -30.24
CA LEU A 90 11.56 30.01 -28.82
C LEU A 90 10.09 30.36 -28.54
N GLY A 91 9.54 31.37 -29.22
CA GLY A 91 8.12 31.72 -29.12
C GLY A 91 7.24 30.56 -29.60
N ALA A 92 7.59 29.95 -30.74
CA ALA A 92 6.89 28.77 -31.27
C ALA A 92 6.99 27.56 -30.33
N ILE A 93 8.18 27.26 -29.79
CA ILE A 93 8.38 26.17 -28.81
C ILE A 93 7.57 26.45 -27.54
N THR A 94 7.58 27.69 -27.05
CA THR A 94 6.79 28.10 -25.86
C THR A 94 5.30 27.97 -26.12
N GLY A 95 4.82 28.32 -27.32
CA GLY A 95 3.43 28.12 -27.73
C GLY A 95 3.03 26.64 -27.82
N ILE A 96 3.90 25.78 -28.36
CA ILE A 96 3.67 24.32 -28.41
C ILE A 96 3.63 23.73 -27.00
N ILE A 97 4.60 24.07 -26.15
CA ILE A 97 4.64 23.59 -24.76
C ILE A 97 3.41 24.12 -24.01
N GLY A 98 3.07 25.39 -24.16
CA GLY A 98 1.89 26.00 -23.56
C GLY A 98 0.59 25.35 -24.04
N GLY A 99 0.49 24.96 -25.32
CA GLY A 99 -0.67 24.24 -25.85
C GLY A 99 -0.75 22.77 -25.40
N ILE A 100 0.39 22.10 -25.16
CA ILE A 100 0.43 20.73 -24.64
C ILE A 100 0.16 20.70 -23.14
N THR A 101 0.78 21.61 -22.37
CA THR A 101 0.79 21.59 -20.90
C THR A 101 -0.24 22.52 -20.25
N GLY A 102 -0.72 23.54 -20.95
CA GLY A 102 -1.78 24.43 -20.50
C GLY A 102 -3.11 23.70 -20.56
N GLY A 103 -3.49 23.06 -19.46
CA GLY A 103 -4.65 22.17 -19.31
C GLY A 103 -6.03 22.82 -19.45
N GLY A 104 -6.23 23.69 -20.44
CA GLY A 104 -7.54 24.15 -20.89
C GLY A 104 -8.10 23.28 -22.02
N ASP A 105 -9.42 23.33 -22.18
CA ASP A 105 -10.18 22.64 -23.22
C ASP A 105 -9.72 23.09 -24.62
N GLY A 106 -8.80 22.33 -25.23
CA GLY A 106 -8.28 22.62 -26.57
C GLY A 106 -6.90 22.06 -26.88
N GLY A 107 -6.09 21.76 -25.86
CA GLY A 107 -4.80 21.07 -26.02
C GLY A 107 -4.94 19.55 -26.25
N PRO A 108 -3.93 18.87 -26.82
CA PRO A 108 -3.98 17.42 -27.07
C PRO A 108 -4.11 16.58 -25.78
N LEU A 109 -3.73 17.11 -24.62
CA LEU A 109 -3.89 16.44 -23.32
C LEU A 109 -5.24 16.70 -22.64
N GLY A 110 -6.06 17.64 -23.14
CA GLY A 110 -7.38 17.96 -22.59
C GLY A 110 -8.30 16.74 -22.54
N PRO A 111 -8.49 15.99 -23.65
CA PRO A 111 -9.30 14.77 -23.65
C PRO A 111 -8.81 13.70 -22.67
N ILE A 112 -7.49 13.50 -22.56
CA ILE A 112 -6.88 12.53 -21.63
C ILE A 112 -7.16 12.94 -20.19
N THR A 113 -7.00 14.23 -19.87
CA THR A 113 -7.30 14.79 -18.54
C THR A 113 -8.78 14.64 -18.20
N GLY A 114 -9.68 14.85 -19.17
CA GLY A 114 -11.12 14.63 -19.01
C GLY A 114 -11.48 13.17 -18.77
N ILE A 115 -10.87 12.23 -19.50
CA ILE A 115 -11.06 10.77 -19.27
C ILE A 115 -10.56 10.36 -17.89
N ILE A 116 -9.34 10.78 -17.53
CA ILE A 116 -8.77 10.47 -16.21
C ILE A 116 -9.66 11.06 -15.12
N GLY A 117 -10.03 12.35 -15.22
CA GLY A 117 -10.92 13.00 -14.27
C GLY A 117 -12.31 12.35 -14.19
N GLY A 118 -12.84 11.82 -15.29
CA GLY A 118 -14.10 11.07 -15.30
C GLY A 118 -13.99 9.67 -14.66
N ILE A 119 -12.81 9.04 -14.74
CA ILE A 119 -12.56 7.72 -14.13
C ILE A 119 -12.20 7.86 -12.64
N THR A 120 -11.38 8.85 -12.27
CA THR A 120 -10.77 9.01 -10.94
C THR A 120 -11.40 10.11 -10.08
N GLY A 121 -12.16 11.04 -10.66
CA GLY A 121 -12.80 12.15 -9.96
C GLY A 121 -13.87 11.65 -8.99
N GLY A 122 -13.56 11.72 -7.70
CA GLY A 122 -14.33 11.20 -6.57
C GLY A 122 -15.63 11.93 -6.24
N GLY A 123 -16.56 12.00 -7.19
CA GLY A 123 -17.97 12.24 -6.93
C GLY A 123 -18.79 11.04 -7.40
N ASP A 124 -19.88 10.73 -6.68
CA ASP A 124 -20.81 9.66 -7.01
C ASP A 124 -21.24 9.74 -8.48
N GLY A 125 -20.69 8.87 -9.34
CA GLY A 125 -21.02 8.85 -10.77
C GLY A 125 -19.92 8.37 -11.71
N GLY A 126 -18.64 8.39 -11.29
CA GLY A 126 -17.54 7.80 -12.07
C GLY A 126 -17.55 6.26 -12.06
N PRO A 127 -17.01 5.58 -13.09
CA PRO A 127 -16.99 4.11 -13.14
C PRO A 127 -16.33 3.45 -11.92
N LEU A 128 -15.25 4.03 -11.39
CA LEU A 128 -14.60 3.51 -10.18
C LEU A 128 -15.47 3.69 -8.93
N GLY A 129 -16.14 4.83 -8.79
CA GLY A 129 -17.09 5.07 -7.70
C GLY A 129 -18.26 4.08 -7.73
N ALA A 130 -18.80 3.80 -8.92
CA ALA A 130 -19.84 2.80 -9.12
C ALA A 130 -19.36 1.38 -8.75
N ILE A 131 -18.16 0.99 -9.17
CA ILE A 131 -17.55 -0.31 -8.83
C ILE A 131 -17.32 -0.40 -7.31
N THR A 132 -16.77 0.63 -6.67
CA THR A 132 -16.58 0.67 -5.23
C THR A 132 -17.91 0.60 -4.49
N GLY A 133 -18.96 1.25 -4.98
CA GLY A 133 -20.32 1.17 -4.42
C GLY A 133 -20.92 -0.23 -4.55
N ILE A 134 -20.75 -0.90 -5.70
CA ILE A 134 -21.19 -2.29 -5.90
C ILE A 134 -20.44 -3.23 -4.97
N ILE A 135 -19.11 -3.12 -4.92
CA ILE A 135 -18.28 -3.94 -4.03
C ILE A 135 -18.66 -3.67 -2.58
N GLY A 136 -18.81 -2.41 -2.17
CA GLY A 136 -19.25 -2.01 -0.83
C GLY A 136 -20.66 -2.53 -0.52
N GLY A 137 -21.59 -2.56 -1.47
CA GLY A 137 -22.91 -3.13 -1.28
C GLY A 137 -22.92 -4.67 -1.20
N ILE A 138 -22.04 -5.34 -1.93
CA ILE A 138 -21.88 -6.81 -1.89
C ILE A 138 -21.16 -7.25 -0.61
N THR A 139 -20.09 -6.53 -0.24
CA THR A 139 -19.13 -6.91 0.83
C THR A 139 -19.37 -6.17 2.15
N GLY A 140 -20.24 -5.17 2.17
CA GLY A 140 -20.47 -4.25 3.29
C GLY A 140 -21.03 -4.93 4.53
N GLY A 141 -20.10 -5.28 5.42
CA GLY A 141 -20.06 -5.00 6.86
C GLY A 141 -21.39 -4.68 7.56
N GLY A 142 -21.79 -5.59 8.45
CA GLY A 142 -22.85 -5.35 9.43
C GLY A 142 -24.24 -5.29 8.82
N ASP A 143 -24.86 -6.46 8.66
CA ASP A 143 -26.33 -6.63 8.62
C ASP A 143 -27.10 -6.07 7.41
N GLY A 144 -26.61 -6.21 6.16
CA GLY A 144 -27.46 -5.84 5.01
C GLY A 144 -27.04 -6.18 3.58
N GLY A 145 -25.80 -6.57 3.33
CA GLY A 145 -25.38 -7.01 1.99
C GLY A 145 -25.96 -8.38 1.59
N PRO A 146 -26.04 -8.72 0.30
CA PRO A 146 -26.46 -10.04 -0.17
C PRO A 146 -25.64 -11.20 0.42
N LEU A 147 -24.39 -10.93 0.79
CA LEU A 147 -23.52 -11.91 1.44
C LEU A 147 -23.77 -12.03 2.95
N GLY A 148 -24.45 -11.08 3.59
CA GLY A 148 -24.75 -11.11 5.03
C GLY A 148 -25.47 -12.39 5.47
N PRO A 149 -26.61 -12.75 4.86
CA PRO A 149 -27.30 -14.00 5.15
C PRO A 149 -26.43 -15.24 4.90
N ILE A 150 -25.60 -15.24 3.85
CA ILE A 150 -24.69 -16.34 3.54
C ILE A 150 -23.62 -16.47 4.62
N THR A 151 -23.02 -15.36 5.06
CA THR A 151 -22.04 -15.36 6.16
C THR A 151 -22.67 -15.77 7.48
N GLY A 152 -23.94 -15.41 7.73
CA GLY A 152 -24.70 -15.85 8.90
C GLY A 152 -25.00 -17.35 8.89
N ILE A 153 -25.39 -17.90 7.73
CA ILE A 153 -25.62 -19.34 7.55
C ILE A 153 -24.30 -20.11 7.71
N ILE A 154 -23.24 -19.68 7.02
CA ILE A 154 -21.91 -20.31 7.13
C ILE A 154 -21.44 -20.24 8.58
N GLY A 155 -21.50 -19.06 9.21
CA GLY A 155 -21.16 -18.89 10.62
C GLY A 155 -21.96 -19.86 11.50
N GLY A 156 -23.29 -19.88 11.39
CA GLY A 156 -24.13 -20.78 12.18
C GLY A 156 -23.85 -22.27 11.96
N ILE A 157 -23.41 -22.68 10.77
CA ILE A 157 -23.10 -24.08 10.45
C ILE A 157 -21.65 -24.46 10.82
N THR A 158 -20.66 -23.58 10.62
CA THR A 158 -19.24 -23.93 10.71
C THR A 158 -18.51 -23.45 11.96
N GLY A 159 -19.07 -22.55 12.76
CA GLY A 159 -18.34 -22.06 13.95
C GLY A 159 -19.00 -21.01 14.85
N GLY A 160 -20.25 -20.64 14.61
CA GLY A 160 -21.08 -19.90 15.58
C GLY A 160 -21.43 -20.81 16.75
N ASP A 161 -21.90 -20.23 17.87
CA ASP A 161 -22.28 -20.94 19.10
C ASP A 161 -22.80 -22.36 18.82
N LEU A 162 -21.92 -23.36 18.99
CA LEU A 162 -22.20 -24.75 18.57
C LEU A 162 -23.40 -25.32 19.32
N GLY A 163 -23.77 -24.75 20.47
CA GLY A 163 -24.98 -25.10 21.21
C GLY A 163 -26.29 -24.72 20.48
N ASN A 164 -26.23 -23.80 19.52
CA ASN A 164 -27.37 -23.33 18.72
C ASN A 164 -27.22 -23.67 17.22
N ASN A 165 -26.26 -24.51 16.85
CA ASN A 165 -26.11 -24.97 15.47
C ASN A 165 -27.29 -25.91 15.13
N PRO A 166 -28.05 -25.65 14.05
CA PRO A 166 -29.19 -26.50 13.67
C PRO A 166 -28.76 -27.96 13.42
N VAL A 167 -27.50 -28.20 13.06
CA VAL A 167 -26.95 -29.54 12.84
C VAL A 167 -26.68 -30.25 14.18
N THR A 168 -26.12 -29.58 15.18
CA THR A 168 -25.83 -30.20 16.49
C THR A 168 -27.12 -30.54 17.23
N GLY A 169 -28.16 -29.70 17.14
CA GLY A 169 -29.48 -29.98 17.70
C GLY A 169 -30.15 -31.21 17.07
N VAL A 170 -30.05 -31.38 15.74
CA VAL A 170 -30.55 -32.58 15.05
C VAL A 170 -29.76 -33.82 15.45
N ILE A 171 -28.43 -33.72 15.56
CA ILE A 171 -27.58 -34.82 16.02
C ILE A 171 -27.96 -35.25 17.45
N GLN A 172 -28.12 -34.30 18.37
CA GLN A 172 -28.50 -34.61 19.75
C GLN A 172 -29.89 -35.28 19.83
N THR A 173 -30.86 -34.77 19.09
CA THR A 173 -32.19 -35.39 19.01
C THR A 173 -32.10 -36.83 18.48
N GLY A 174 -31.27 -37.08 17.46
CA GLY A 174 -31.03 -38.42 16.94
C GLY A 174 -30.38 -39.35 17.97
N ILE A 175 -29.42 -38.85 18.74
CA ILE A 175 -28.75 -39.58 19.81
C ILE A 175 -29.72 -39.97 20.91
N ASP A 176 -30.55 -39.03 21.39
CA ASP A 176 -31.54 -39.28 22.44
C ASP A 176 -32.50 -40.41 22.03
N VAL A 177 -32.94 -40.40 20.77
CA VAL A 177 -33.80 -41.47 20.21
C VAL A 177 -33.07 -42.81 20.19
N LEU A 178 -31.82 -42.85 19.71
CA LEU A 178 -31.05 -44.08 19.63
C LEU A 178 -30.74 -44.68 21.01
N GLN A 179 -30.37 -43.84 21.98
CA GLN A 179 -30.15 -44.27 23.37
C GLN A 179 -31.44 -44.80 24.00
N GLY A 180 -32.57 -44.16 23.74
CA GLY A 180 -33.88 -44.63 24.18
C GLY A 180 -34.24 -46.00 23.59
N ILE A 181 -33.99 -46.20 22.29
CA ILE A 181 -34.20 -47.48 21.60
C ILE A 181 -33.28 -48.58 22.16
N GLU A 182 -32.00 -48.28 22.40
CA GLU A 182 -31.04 -49.27 22.92
C GLU A 182 -31.38 -49.65 24.36
N SER A 183 -31.82 -48.69 25.19
CA SER A 183 -32.34 -48.97 26.54
C SER A 183 -33.57 -49.89 26.50
N LEU A 184 -34.53 -49.61 25.61
CA LEU A 184 -35.72 -50.45 25.43
C LEU A 184 -35.35 -51.86 24.97
N LYS A 185 -34.48 -51.98 23.96
CA LYS A 185 -33.99 -53.26 23.43
C LYS A 185 -33.35 -54.10 24.54
N THR A 186 -32.40 -53.53 25.30
CA THR A 186 -31.73 -54.24 26.39
C THR A 186 -32.72 -54.63 27.49
N GLY A 187 -33.68 -53.76 27.84
CA GLY A 187 -34.72 -54.08 28.81
C GLY A 187 -35.61 -55.27 28.41
N ILE A 188 -36.09 -55.30 27.16
CA ILE A 188 -36.90 -56.40 26.63
C ILE A 188 -36.10 -57.71 26.65
N ILE A 189 -34.85 -57.66 26.19
CA ILE A 189 -34.02 -58.85 26.07
C ILE A 189 -33.65 -59.42 27.44
N ASN A 190 -33.22 -58.57 28.39
CA ASN A 190 -32.90 -59.01 29.75
C ASN A 190 -34.13 -59.60 30.44
N THR A 191 -35.30 -58.98 30.28
CA THR A 191 -36.58 -59.54 30.79
C THR A 191 -36.86 -60.92 30.19
N GLY A 192 -36.63 -61.10 28.89
CA GLY A 192 -36.78 -62.38 28.22
C GLY A 192 -35.80 -63.43 28.73
N ILE A 193 -34.53 -63.06 28.92
CA ILE A 193 -33.48 -63.92 29.49
C ILE A 193 -33.87 -64.37 30.90
N ASP A 194 -34.23 -63.43 31.79
CA ASP A 194 -34.61 -63.73 33.17
C ASP A 194 -35.85 -64.64 33.23
N THR A 195 -36.83 -64.39 32.37
CA THR A 195 -38.06 -65.20 32.29
C THR A 195 -37.76 -66.63 31.87
N VAL A 196 -36.95 -66.80 30.81
CA VAL A 196 -36.59 -68.13 30.29
C VAL A 196 -35.73 -68.87 31.29
N ALA A 197 -34.69 -68.22 31.82
CA ALA A 197 -33.79 -68.80 32.82
C ALA A 197 -34.56 -69.20 34.08
N GLY A 198 -35.39 -68.31 34.63
CA GLY A 198 -36.22 -68.60 35.81
C GLY A 198 -37.20 -69.75 35.58
N THR A 199 -37.79 -69.85 34.39
CA THR A 199 -38.69 -70.97 34.05
C THR A 199 -37.94 -72.30 34.00
N ILE A 200 -36.76 -72.34 33.37
CA ILE A 200 -35.94 -73.57 33.26
C ILE A 200 -35.41 -73.99 34.62
N ILE A 201 -34.86 -73.06 35.41
CA ILE A 201 -34.34 -73.34 36.76
C ILE A 201 -35.47 -73.81 37.69
N GLY A 202 -36.67 -73.21 37.57
CA GLY A 202 -37.85 -73.65 38.32
C GLY A 202 -38.31 -75.06 37.97
N ALA A 203 -38.19 -75.48 36.71
CA ALA A 203 -38.53 -76.84 36.25
C ALA A 203 -37.40 -77.86 36.53
N PHE A 204 -36.15 -77.41 36.49
CA PHE A 204 -34.93 -78.22 36.64
C PHE A 204 -33.93 -77.53 37.57
N PRO A 205 -34.08 -77.66 38.91
CA PRO A 205 -33.21 -76.96 39.87
C PRO A 205 -31.72 -77.30 39.71
N GLN A 206 -31.39 -78.48 39.19
CA GLN A 206 -29.99 -78.88 38.93
C GLN A 206 -29.32 -78.06 37.81
N ALA A 207 -30.10 -77.33 37.01
CA ALA A 207 -29.60 -76.50 35.92
C ALA A 207 -29.29 -75.05 36.38
N GLU A 208 -29.41 -74.73 37.67
CA GLU A 208 -29.20 -73.40 38.24
C GLU A 208 -27.87 -72.77 37.82
N HIS A 209 -26.77 -73.51 37.95
CA HIS A 209 -25.45 -73.03 37.55
C HIS A 209 -25.31 -72.83 36.03
N PRO A 210 -25.49 -73.84 35.16
CA PRO A 210 -25.26 -73.66 33.72
C PRO A 210 -26.28 -72.72 33.04
N VAL A 211 -27.55 -72.70 33.48
CA VAL A 211 -28.58 -71.84 32.90
C VAL A 211 -28.49 -70.43 33.48
N GLY A 212 -28.20 -70.29 34.77
CA GLY A 212 -27.97 -69.00 35.40
C GLY A 212 -26.75 -68.28 34.84
N ASP A 213 -25.63 -68.99 34.66
CA ASP A 213 -24.42 -68.41 34.08
C ASP A 213 -24.63 -68.05 32.60
N LEU A 214 -25.37 -68.85 31.84
CA LEU A 214 -25.74 -68.50 30.47
C LEU A 214 -26.67 -67.28 30.41
N ALA A 215 -27.59 -67.15 31.36
CA ALA A 215 -28.44 -65.97 31.50
C ALA A 215 -27.61 -64.72 31.83
N ASN A 216 -26.68 -64.83 32.78
CA ASN A 216 -25.74 -63.77 33.14
C ASN A 216 -24.88 -63.36 31.94
N LEU A 217 -24.39 -64.32 31.15
CA LEU A 217 -23.62 -64.05 29.94
C LEU A 217 -24.47 -63.34 28.87
N GLY A 218 -25.72 -63.77 28.71
CA GLY A 218 -26.69 -63.12 27.83
C GLY A 218 -26.92 -61.67 28.24
N THR A 219 -27.29 -61.43 29.50
CA THR A 219 -27.51 -60.10 30.07
C THR A 219 -26.26 -59.22 29.90
N LEU A 220 -25.08 -59.72 30.26
CA LEU A 220 -23.81 -59.02 30.09
C LEU A 220 -23.55 -58.64 28.64
N THR A 221 -23.88 -59.51 27.68
CA THR A 221 -23.69 -59.22 26.24
C THR A 221 -24.55 -58.05 25.79
N PHE A 222 -25.82 -58.00 26.20
CA PHE A 222 -26.74 -56.93 25.82
C PHE A 222 -26.52 -55.62 26.57
N GLU A 223 -26.02 -55.68 27.81
CA GLU A 223 -25.54 -54.51 28.54
C GLU A 223 -24.25 -53.96 27.93
N THR A 224 -23.31 -54.83 27.54
CA THR A 224 -22.09 -54.42 26.82
C THR A 224 -22.43 -53.72 25.51
N SER A 225 -23.38 -54.27 24.74
CA SER A 225 -23.90 -53.63 23.51
C SER A 225 -24.44 -52.23 23.83
N ARG A 226 -25.32 -52.12 24.84
CA ARG A 226 -25.94 -50.84 25.22
C ARG A 226 -24.90 -49.80 25.60
N ASP A 227 -23.99 -50.16 26.48
CA ASP A 227 -23.01 -49.22 27.04
C ASP A 227 -21.98 -48.81 25.99
N THR A 228 -21.59 -49.72 25.08
CA THR A 228 -20.73 -49.41 23.93
C THR A 228 -21.42 -48.45 22.95
N VAL A 229 -22.69 -48.71 22.63
CA VAL A 229 -23.48 -47.84 21.75
C VAL A 229 -23.66 -46.46 22.39
N ASN A 230 -24.07 -46.40 23.65
CA ASN A 230 -24.28 -45.14 24.36
C ASN A 230 -22.98 -44.33 24.46
N GLY A 231 -21.86 -44.95 24.85
CA GLY A 231 -20.56 -44.27 24.89
C GLY A 231 -20.09 -43.81 23.51
N THR A 232 -20.39 -44.56 22.45
CA THR A 232 -20.09 -44.13 21.07
C THR A 232 -20.94 -42.93 20.65
N LEU A 233 -22.23 -42.92 21.01
CA LEU A 233 -23.12 -41.80 20.73
C LEU A 233 -22.71 -40.56 21.51
N GLU A 234 -22.29 -40.69 22.76
CA GLU A 234 -21.70 -39.59 23.54
C GLU A 234 -20.43 -39.05 22.86
N ALA A 235 -19.56 -39.94 22.35
CA ALA A 235 -18.37 -39.53 21.59
C ALA A 235 -18.74 -38.74 20.31
N ILE A 236 -19.79 -39.17 19.61
CA ILE A 236 -20.32 -38.48 18.43
C ILE A 236 -20.95 -37.13 18.80
N SER A 237 -21.69 -37.05 19.92
CA SER A 237 -22.25 -35.79 20.43
C SER A 237 -21.15 -34.79 20.73
N ASP A 238 -20.12 -35.21 21.47
CA ASP A 238 -18.97 -34.38 21.79
C ASP A 238 -18.21 -33.95 20.52
N LEU A 239 -18.03 -34.84 19.54
CA LEU A 239 -17.40 -34.50 18.27
C LEU A 239 -18.22 -33.49 17.46
N ALA A 240 -19.55 -33.66 17.43
CA ALA A 240 -20.47 -32.71 16.79
C ALA A 240 -20.46 -31.35 17.49
N GLY A 241 -20.28 -31.34 18.82
CA GLY A 241 -20.05 -30.15 19.64
C GLY A 241 -18.61 -29.62 19.61
N ALA A 242 -17.73 -30.16 18.74
CA ALA A 242 -16.30 -29.85 18.65
C ALA A 242 -15.50 -30.03 19.97
N ASN A 243 -16.04 -30.81 20.91
CA ASN A 243 -15.37 -31.23 22.14
C ASN A 243 -14.52 -32.49 21.88
N PHE A 244 -13.38 -32.34 21.21
CA PHE A 244 -12.49 -33.46 20.88
C PHE A 244 -11.98 -34.21 22.12
N ALA A 245 -11.78 -33.51 23.24
CA ALA A 245 -11.32 -34.13 24.48
C ALA A 245 -12.40 -35.04 25.09
N GLY A 246 -13.65 -34.58 25.13
CA GLY A 246 -14.79 -35.40 25.54
C GLY A 246 -15.01 -36.59 24.60
N ALA A 247 -14.96 -36.36 23.28
CA ALA A 247 -15.09 -37.41 22.28
C ALA A 247 -14.04 -38.52 22.45
N LEU A 248 -12.78 -38.14 22.67
CA LEU A 248 -11.71 -39.08 22.98
C LEU A 248 -11.94 -39.80 24.31
N GLY A 249 -12.39 -39.08 25.34
CA GLY A 249 -12.75 -39.63 26.63
C GLY A 249 -13.79 -40.75 26.51
N ASN A 250 -14.93 -40.46 25.87
CA ASN A 250 -16.00 -41.42 25.67
C ASN A 250 -15.56 -42.62 24.80
N ALA A 251 -14.79 -42.38 23.74
CA ALA A 251 -14.22 -43.45 22.92
C ALA A 251 -13.29 -44.38 23.71
N THR A 252 -12.44 -43.82 24.58
CA THR A 252 -11.61 -44.64 25.48
C THR A 252 -12.44 -45.35 26.56
N GLY A 253 -13.53 -44.73 27.01
CA GLY A 253 -14.52 -45.34 27.90
C GLY A 253 -15.15 -46.59 27.29
N VAL A 254 -15.55 -46.53 26.01
CA VAL A 254 -16.06 -47.69 25.26
C VAL A 254 -15.04 -48.83 25.22
N ILE A 255 -13.76 -48.53 24.96
CA ILE A 255 -12.69 -49.53 25.00
C ILE A 255 -12.58 -50.15 26.40
N GLY A 256 -12.66 -49.34 27.45
CA GLY A 256 -12.67 -49.81 28.84
C GLY A 256 -13.83 -50.78 29.12
N THR A 257 -15.05 -50.43 28.70
CA THR A 257 -16.23 -51.29 28.82
C THR A 257 -16.02 -52.63 28.12
N LEU A 258 -15.52 -52.62 26.89
CA LEU A 258 -15.26 -53.86 26.13
C LEU A 258 -14.22 -54.76 26.81
N ILE A 259 -13.16 -54.19 27.36
CA ILE A 259 -12.12 -54.95 28.07
C ILE A 259 -12.69 -55.56 29.37
N ASN A 260 -13.37 -54.75 30.18
CA ASN A 260 -13.92 -55.18 31.47
C ASN A 260 -14.99 -56.26 31.28
N ASN A 261 -15.92 -56.05 30.35
CA ASN A 261 -17.00 -56.99 30.10
C ASN A 261 -16.48 -58.23 29.36
N GLY A 262 -15.46 -58.10 28.50
CA GLY A 262 -14.77 -59.23 27.90
C GLY A 262 -14.10 -60.13 28.94
N SER A 263 -13.46 -59.54 29.95
CA SER A 263 -12.90 -60.28 31.09
C SER A 263 -13.99 -60.99 31.88
N THR A 264 -15.07 -60.27 32.20
CA THR A 264 -16.21 -60.84 32.95
C THR A 264 -16.87 -61.98 32.18
N ALA A 265 -17.06 -61.83 30.87
CA ALA A 265 -17.60 -62.88 30.00
C ALA A 265 -16.68 -64.10 29.95
N ALA A 266 -15.36 -63.91 29.90
CA ALA A 266 -14.40 -65.01 29.96
C ALA A 266 -14.53 -65.80 31.27
N ASP A 267 -14.66 -65.11 32.40
CA ASP A 267 -14.85 -65.74 33.72
C ASP A 267 -16.17 -66.52 33.79
N ILE A 268 -17.27 -65.97 33.28
CA ILE A 268 -18.57 -66.66 33.20
C ILE A 268 -18.47 -67.90 32.31
N ILE A 269 -17.81 -67.79 31.14
CA ILE A 269 -17.65 -68.93 30.22
C ILE A 269 -16.86 -70.06 30.90
N GLN A 270 -15.80 -69.75 31.66
CA GLN A 270 -15.06 -70.76 32.42
C GLN A 270 -15.99 -71.46 33.43
N HIS A 271 -16.84 -70.71 34.13
CA HIS A 271 -17.82 -71.26 35.06
C HIS A 271 -18.82 -72.22 34.39
N VAL A 272 -19.23 -71.93 33.15
CA VAL A 272 -20.15 -72.77 32.37
C VAL A 272 -19.49 -74.09 31.92
N ILE A 273 -18.20 -74.08 31.58
CA ILE A 273 -17.51 -75.23 30.96
C ILE A 273 -16.68 -76.09 31.92
N GLY A 274 -16.38 -75.63 33.14
CA GLY A 274 -15.78 -76.46 34.19
C GLY A 274 -14.86 -75.72 35.16
#